data_AF-A0A379FTL9-F1
#
_entry.id   AF-A0A379FTL9-F1
#
_cell.length_a   1.000
_cell.length_b   1.000
_cell.length_c   1.000
_cell.angle_alpha   90.00
_cell.angle_beta   90.00
_cell.angle_gamma   90.00
#
_symmetry.space_group_name_H-M   'P 1'
#
loop_
_entity.id
_entity.type
_entity.pdbx_description
1 polymer ?
#
loop_
_entity_poly.entity_id
_entity_poly.type
_entity_poly.pdbx_seq_one_letter_code
_entity_poly.pdbx_strand_id
1 'polypeptide(L)'
;MSILKSIWDFFGLYQTKRIRILHMLILLLVISQIIVSNWMTGTKSVVIPFFEETYLFTWIHIVSGFVLFFLTFFFVVLCFHQRGFRYFYPYLWGDFKQIKEDINSLLAKKLPDSSPKGLAATVQGLGLGALSIVILSGIAWFFLWLQQSPFALEARSIHKSLTILIEIYIYGHGGLGIIHFIIWKKSKNK
;
A
#
# COMPACT_ATOMS: atom_id res chain seq x y z
N MET A 1 -10.20 -27.06 -5.06
CA MET A 1 -10.69 -25.69 -4.82
C MET A 1 -9.90 -24.71 -5.69
N SER A 2 -10.56 -23.76 -6.36
CA SER A 2 -9.85 -22.74 -7.17
C SER A 2 -8.82 -21.96 -6.33
N ILE A 3 -7.71 -21.56 -6.95
CA ILE A 3 -6.66 -20.76 -6.31
C ILE A 3 -7.22 -19.44 -5.77
N LEU A 4 -8.12 -18.78 -6.52
CA LEU A 4 -8.75 -17.52 -6.14
C LEU A 4 -9.60 -17.68 -4.88
N LYS A 5 -10.38 -18.76 -4.79
CA LYS A 5 -11.17 -19.07 -3.58
C LYS A 5 -10.25 -19.31 -2.38
N SER A 6 -9.12 -20.00 -2.59
CA SER A 6 -8.16 -20.26 -1.51
C SER A 6 -7.51 -18.98 -0.98
N ILE A 7 -7.14 -18.06 -1.87
CA ILE A 7 -6.59 -16.75 -1.49
C ILE A 7 -7.64 -15.93 -0.72
N TRP A 8 -8.88 -15.93 -1.22
CA TRP A 8 -9.98 -15.25 -0.56
C TRP A 8 -10.23 -15.78 0.86
N ASP A 9 -10.27 -17.10 1.03
CA ASP A 9 -10.43 -17.76 2.33
C ASP A 9 -9.27 -17.42 3.27
N PHE A 10 -8.03 -17.46 2.77
CA PHE A 10 -6.83 -17.12 3.54
C PHE A 10 -6.87 -15.69 4.08
N PHE A 11 -7.20 -14.69 3.24
CA PHE A 11 -7.37 -13.32 3.73
C PHE A 11 -8.50 -13.19 4.74
N GLY A 12 -9.54 -14.04 4.64
CA GLY A 12 -10.66 -14.07 5.58
C GLY A 12 -10.27 -14.47 7.00
N LEU A 13 -9.10 -15.09 7.20
CA LEU A 13 -8.57 -15.42 8.53
C LEU A 13 -8.15 -14.18 9.33
N TYR A 14 -7.71 -13.12 8.63
CA TYR A 14 -7.10 -11.95 9.24
C TYR A 14 -7.89 -10.65 9.04
N GLN A 15 -8.69 -10.58 7.97
CA GLN A 15 -9.39 -9.38 7.53
C GLN A 15 -10.91 -9.58 7.51
N THR A 16 -11.64 -8.57 7.97
CA THR A 16 -13.10 -8.51 7.77
C THR A 16 -13.41 -8.39 6.27
N LYS A 17 -14.62 -8.80 5.85
CA LYS A 17 -15.02 -8.76 4.42
C LYS A 17 -14.81 -7.38 3.79
N ARG A 18 -15.14 -6.30 4.52
CA ARG A 18 -14.99 -4.91 4.04
C ARG A 18 -13.52 -4.53 3.83
N ILE A 19 -12.67 -4.79 4.82
CA ILE A 19 -11.22 -4.54 4.74
C ILE A 19 -10.61 -5.34 3.59
N ARG A 20 -11.00 -6.61 3.43
CA ARG A 20 -10.48 -7.46 2.35
C ARG A 20 -10.82 -6.94 0.96
N ILE A 21 -12.05 -6.48 0.73
CA ILE A 21 -12.46 -5.89 -0.55
C ILE A 21 -11.64 -4.64 -0.84
N LEU A 22 -11.56 -3.70 0.12
CA LEU A 22 -10.78 -2.47 -0.03
C LEU A 22 -9.31 -2.77 -0.29
N HIS A 23 -8.73 -3.70 0.45
CA HIS A 23 -7.34 -4.11 0.30
C HIS A 23 -7.07 -4.63 -1.12
N MET A 24 -7.94 -5.48 -1.67
CA MET A 24 -7.77 -6.00 -3.03
C MET A 24 -7.93 -4.91 -4.10
N LEU A 25 -8.90 -4.00 -3.95
CA LEU A 25 -9.07 -2.88 -4.87
C LEU A 25 -7.86 -1.95 -4.85
N ILE A 26 -7.37 -1.61 -3.66
CA ILE A 26 -6.16 -0.79 -3.47
C ILE A 26 -4.95 -1.48 -4.09
N LEU A 27 -4.75 -2.78 -3.83
CA LEU A 27 -3.65 -3.55 -4.40
C LEU A 27 -3.65 -3.50 -5.94
N LEU A 28 -4.80 -3.74 -6.55
CA LEU A 28 -4.94 -3.70 -8.02
C LEU A 28 -4.68 -2.31 -8.58
N LEU A 29 -5.20 -1.27 -7.94
CA LEU A 29 -4.97 0.11 -8.35
C LEU A 29 -3.50 0.52 -8.19
N VAL A 30 -2.85 0.16 -7.08
CA VAL A 30 -1.42 0.45 -6.86
C VAL A 30 -0.55 -0.25 -7.91
N ILE A 31 -0.82 -1.53 -8.22
CA ILE A 31 -0.10 -2.24 -9.30
C ILE A 31 -0.34 -1.53 -10.64
N SER A 32 -1.59 -1.15 -10.94
CA SER A 32 -1.92 -0.41 -12.15
C SER A 32 -1.19 0.94 -12.21
N GLN A 33 -1.09 1.68 -11.11
CA GLN A 33 -0.38 2.95 -11.02
C GLN A 33 1.11 2.81 -11.35
N ILE A 34 1.77 1.80 -10.79
CA ILE A 34 3.18 1.50 -11.07
C ILE A 34 3.36 1.19 -12.56
N ILE A 35 2.51 0.34 -13.13
CA ILE A 35 2.57 -0.03 -14.56
C ILE A 35 2.36 1.22 -15.43
N VAL A 36 1.22 1.90 -15.27
CA VAL A 36 0.84 3.07 -16.06
C VAL A 36 1.88 4.20 -15.99
N SER A 37 2.56 4.36 -14.85
CA SER A 37 3.57 5.41 -14.68
C SER A 37 4.71 5.36 -15.71
N ASN A 38 5.03 4.18 -16.26
CA ASN A 38 6.10 4.01 -17.25
C ASN A 38 5.79 4.66 -18.61
N TRP A 39 4.52 4.92 -18.90
CA TRP A 39 4.05 5.50 -20.16
C TRP A 39 3.54 6.93 -20.02
N MET A 40 3.70 7.57 -18.85
CA MET A 40 3.30 8.96 -18.65
C MET A 40 4.14 9.93 -19.46
N THR A 41 3.48 10.87 -20.14
CA THR A 41 4.07 11.92 -20.97
C THR A 41 3.65 13.31 -20.46
N GLY A 42 4.32 14.37 -20.92
CA GLY A 42 3.99 15.76 -20.54
C GLY A 42 4.36 16.17 -19.10
N THR A 43 4.76 15.23 -18.25
CA THR A 43 5.04 15.48 -16.81
C THR A 43 6.32 16.26 -16.53
N LYS A 44 7.17 16.50 -17.53
CA LYS A 44 8.41 17.29 -17.39
C LYS A 44 8.20 18.79 -17.68
N SER A 45 6.95 19.21 -17.82
CA SER A 45 6.54 20.61 -18.02
C SER A 45 5.72 21.09 -16.83
N VAL A 46 5.78 22.40 -16.55
CA VAL A 46 4.86 23.07 -15.60
C VAL A 46 3.49 23.36 -16.21
N VAL A 47 3.35 23.20 -17.53
CA VAL A 47 2.08 23.32 -18.24
C VAL A 47 1.37 21.96 -18.23
N ILE A 48 0.10 21.97 -17.86
CA ILE A 48 -0.74 20.76 -17.87
C ILE A 48 -1.03 20.37 -19.32
N PRO A 49 -0.87 19.08 -19.68
CA PRO A 49 -1.21 18.60 -21.01
C PRO A 49 -2.71 18.73 -21.28
N PHE A 50 -3.07 19.06 -22.52
CA PHE A 50 -4.46 18.97 -22.98
C PHE A 50 -4.96 17.51 -22.95
N PHE A 51 -6.28 17.32 -23.04
CA PHE A 51 -6.88 16.00 -23.16
C PHE A 51 -6.71 15.47 -24.59
N GLU A 52 -5.57 14.83 -24.83
CA GLU A 52 -5.21 14.20 -26.10
C GLU A 52 -4.65 12.79 -25.86
N GLU A 53 -4.71 11.94 -26.89
CA GLU A 53 -4.28 10.52 -26.81
C GLU A 53 -2.82 10.37 -26.35
N THR A 54 -1.95 11.31 -26.75
CA THR A 54 -0.54 11.34 -26.32
C THR A 54 -0.38 11.38 -24.81
N TYR A 55 -1.36 11.94 -24.07
CA TYR A 55 -1.35 12.09 -22.62
C TYR A 55 -2.29 11.12 -21.90
N LEU A 56 -2.82 10.10 -22.59
CA LEU A 56 -3.79 9.16 -22.04
C LEU A 56 -3.31 8.51 -20.73
N PHE A 57 -2.09 7.98 -20.69
CA PHE A 57 -1.54 7.35 -19.48
C PHE A 57 -1.35 8.33 -18.33
N THR A 58 -1.02 9.59 -18.63
CA THR A 58 -0.95 10.66 -17.62
C THR A 58 -2.32 10.90 -16.99
N TRP A 59 -3.38 11.01 -17.80
CA TRP A 59 -4.73 11.19 -17.30
C TRP A 59 -5.28 9.97 -16.58
N ILE A 60 -5.02 8.75 -17.07
CA ILE A 60 -5.36 7.50 -16.37
C ILE A 60 -4.70 7.48 -14.99
N HIS A 61 -3.41 7.81 -14.91
CA HIS A 61 -2.67 7.86 -13.65
C HIS A 61 -3.30 8.87 -12.68
N ILE A 62 -3.61 10.09 -13.13
CA ILE A 62 -4.21 11.14 -12.29
C ILE A 62 -5.60 10.70 -11.79
N VAL A 63 -6.49 10.28 -12.69
CA VAL A 63 -7.88 9.91 -12.35
C VAL A 63 -7.90 8.72 -11.40
N SER A 64 -7.16 7.66 -11.71
CA SER A 64 -7.11 6.48 -10.84
C SER A 64 -6.36 6.76 -9.53
N GLY A 65 -5.45 7.74 -9.51
CA GLY A 65 -4.81 8.25 -8.28
C GLY A 65 -5.81 8.93 -7.35
N PHE A 66 -6.74 9.73 -7.87
CA PHE A 66 -7.84 10.29 -7.08
C PHE A 66 -8.79 9.23 -6.53
N VAL A 67 -9.12 8.20 -7.32
CA VAL A 67 -9.90 7.05 -6.83
C VAL A 67 -9.15 6.35 -5.69
N LEU A 68 -7.85 6.12 -5.86
CA LEU A 68 -6.99 5.50 -4.86
C LEU A 68 -6.92 6.33 -3.57
N PHE A 69 -6.94 7.67 -3.65
CA PHE A 69 -7.01 8.55 -2.49
C PHE A 69 -8.24 8.28 -1.62
N PHE A 70 -9.44 8.29 -2.20
CA PHE A 70 -10.66 8.03 -1.44
C PHE A 70 -10.68 6.63 -0.86
N LEU A 71 -10.31 5.60 -1.64
CA LEU A 71 -10.27 4.22 -1.16
C LEU A 71 -9.27 4.06 0.00
N THR A 72 -8.10 4.67 -0.10
CA THR A 72 -7.07 4.63 0.94
C THR A 72 -7.55 5.34 2.20
N PHE A 73 -8.19 6.50 2.07
CA PHE A 73 -8.77 7.22 3.21
C PHE A 73 -9.75 6.32 3.99
N PHE A 74 -10.72 5.71 3.30
CA PHE A 74 -11.66 4.80 3.94
C PHE A 74 -10.97 3.56 4.54
N PHE A 75 -9.98 3.01 3.84
CA PHE A 75 -9.23 1.85 4.33
C PHE A 75 -8.45 2.14 5.61
N VAL A 76 -7.77 3.29 5.68
CA VAL A 76 -7.02 3.73 6.87
C VAL A 76 -7.97 3.97 8.04
N VAL A 77 -9.06 4.72 7.83
CA VAL A 77 -10.06 4.99 8.87
C VAL A 77 -10.65 3.69 9.41
N LEU A 78 -11.04 2.75 8.54
CA LEU A 78 -11.60 1.47 8.95
C LEU A 78 -10.57 0.60 9.69
N CYS A 79 -9.31 0.59 9.27
CA CYS A 79 -8.24 -0.12 9.98
C CYS A 79 -8.09 0.42 11.41
N PHE A 80 -8.00 1.73 11.58
CA PHE A 80 -7.86 2.35 12.90
C PHE A 80 -9.12 2.21 13.75
N HIS A 81 -10.31 2.27 13.16
CA HIS A 81 -11.55 2.03 13.87
C HIS A 81 -11.65 0.57 14.38
N GLN A 82 -11.23 -0.42 13.57
CA GLN A 82 -11.36 -1.83 13.94
C GLN A 82 -10.29 -2.32 14.93
N ARG A 83 -9.07 -1.78 14.88
CA ARG A 83 -7.92 -2.30 15.63
C ARG A 83 -7.28 -1.28 16.57
N GLY A 84 -7.53 0.01 16.37
CA GLY A 84 -6.86 1.11 17.07
C GLY A 84 -5.49 1.43 16.49
N PHE A 85 -5.02 2.67 16.70
CA PHE A 85 -3.74 3.13 16.14
C PHE A 85 -2.52 2.42 16.76
N ARG A 86 -2.53 2.17 18.08
CA ARG A 86 -1.45 1.47 18.80
C ARG A 86 -1.26 0.01 18.33
N TYR A 87 -2.25 -0.59 17.66
CA TYR A 87 -2.12 -1.91 17.06
C TYR A 87 -1.06 -1.91 15.94
N PHE A 88 -1.02 -0.86 15.13
CA PHE A 88 -0.14 -0.73 13.97
C PHE A 88 1.17 -0.01 14.31
N TYR A 89 1.15 0.90 15.29
CA TYR A 89 2.31 1.72 15.65
C TYR A 89 2.67 1.61 17.14
N PRO A 90 2.87 0.40 17.68
CA PRO A 90 3.11 0.21 19.12
C PRO A 90 4.42 0.86 19.59
N TYR A 91 5.41 0.97 18.71
CA TYR A 91 6.70 1.60 18.97
C TYR A 91 6.61 3.09 19.33
N LEU A 92 5.54 3.79 18.90
CA LEU A 92 5.29 5.19 19.29
C LEU A 92 4.91 5.33 20.77
N TRP A 93 4.57 4.22 21.44
CA TRP A 93 4.33 4.14 22.89
C TRP A 93 5.45 3.40 23.63
N GLY A 94 6.59 3.14 22.98
CA GLY A 94 7.66 2.33 23.56
C GLY A 94 7.29 0.85 23.74
N ASP A 95 6.20 0.38 23.13
CA ASP A 95 5.72 -0.99 23.25
C ASP A 95 6.37 -1.88 22.19
N PHE A 96 7.53 -2.47 22.55
CA PHE A 96 8.31 -3.33 21.65
C PHE A 96 8.22 -4.83 21.98
N LYS A 97 7.39 -5.20 22.97
CA LYS A 97 7.38 -6.58 23.51
C LYS A 97 7.12 -7.62 22.42
N GLN A 98 5.98 -7.49 21.73
CA GLN A 98 5.59 -8.45 20.68
C GLN A 98 6.54 -8.42 19.48
N ILE A 99 7.01 -7.23 19.07
CA ILE A 99 7.97 -7.10 17.96
C ILE A 99 9.25 -7.90 18.27
N LYS A 100 9.77 -7.81 19.50
CA LYS A 100 10.96 -8.57 19.92
C LYS A 100 10.71 -10.08 19.92
N GLU A 101 9.55 -10.52 20.39
CA GLU A 101 9.16 -11.94 20.36
C GLU A 101 9.05 -12.48 18.92
N ASP A 102 8.50 -11.70 18.01
CA ASP A 102 8.38 -12.07 16.60
C ASP A 102 9.76 -12.12 15.91
N ILE A 103 10.66 -11.17 16.21
CA ILE A 103 12.04 -11.18 15.72
C ILE A 103 12.78 -12.42 16.22
N ASN A 104 12.66 -12.74 17.52
CA ASN A 104 13.29 -13.95 18.08
C ASN A 104 12.77 -15.22 17.42
N SER A 105 11.48 -15.28 17.09
CA SER A 105 10.88 -16.39 16.35
C SER A 105 11.50 -16.52 14.95
N LEU A 106 11.64 -15.40 14.23
CA LEU A 106 12.27 -15.38 12.90
C LEU A 106 13.73 -15.81 12.96
N LEU A 107 14.49 -15.38 13.97
CA LEU A 107 15.87 -15.81 14.20
C LEU A 107 15.96 -17.32 14.48
N ALA A 108 14.94 -17.89 15.15
CA ALA A 108 14.77 -19.32 15.32
C ALA A 108 14.22 -20.04 14.06
N LYS A 109 14.20 -19.37 12.90
CA LYS A 109 13.68 -19.86 11.61
C LYS A 109 12.21 -20.30 11.67
N LYS A 110 11.44 -19.74 12.62
CA LYS A 110 10.00 -19.94 12.75
C LYS A 110 9.28 -18.67 12.32
N LEU A 111 8.32 -18.80 11.42
CA LEU A 111 7.47 -17.68 11.06
C LEU A 111 6.54 -17.35 12.25
N PRO A 112 6.53 -16.10 12.73
CA PRO A 112 5.63 -15.68 13.78
C PRO A 112 4.18 -15.63 13.26
N ASP A 113 3.23 -15.86 14.16
CA ASP A 113 1.83 -15.67 13.86
C ASP A 113 1.46 -14.18 13.79
N SER A 114 0.33 -13.87 13.16
CA SER A 114 -0.19 -12.50 13.13
C SER A 114 -0.76 -12.13 14.50
N SER A 115 0.03 -11.39 15.29
CA SER A 115 -0.36 -10.91 16.62
C SER A 115 -0.55 -9.39 16.62
N PRO A 116 -1.44 -8.85 17.48
CA PRO A 116 -1.54 -7.42 17.72
C PRO A 116 -0.20 -6.83 18.12
N LYS A 117 0.18 -5.68 17.57
CA LYS A 117 1.45 -4.99 17.87
C LYS A 117 2.71 -5.78 17.49
N GLY A 118 2.56 -6.92 16.83
CA GLY A 118 3.67 -7.71 16.31
C GLY A 118 4.26 -7.13 15.03
N LEU A 119 5.23 -7.85 14.47
CA LEU A 119 5.93 -7.46 13.26
C LEU A 119 4.97 -7.37 12.07
N ALA A 120 4.07 -8.34 11.90
CA ALA A 120 3.10 -8.32 10.81
C ALA A 120 2.16 -7.11 10.88
N ALA A 121 1.64 -6.78 12.07
CA ALA A 121 0.80 -5.62 12.30
C ALA A 121 1.56 -4.30 12.07
N THR A 122 2.82 -4.25 12.50
CA THR A 122 3.69 -3.08 12.32
C THR A 122 4.03 -2.85 10.86
N VAL A 123 4.39 -3.90 10.11
CA VAL A 123 4.63 -3.83 8.66
C VAL A 123 3.36 -3.33 7.96
N GLN A 124 2.19 -3.87 8.29
CA GLN A 124 0.93 -3.36 7.75
C GLN A 124 0.75 -1.86 8.03
N GLY A 125 1.06 -1.40 9.24
CA GLY A 125 1.08 0.02 9.60
C GLY A 125 2.02 0.86 8.75
N LEU A 126 3.23 0.39 8.50
CA LEU A 126 4.19 1.06 7.61
C LEU A 126 3.64 1.17 6.18
N GLY A 127 2.94 0.14 5.70
CA GLY A 127 2.24 0.17 4.40
C GLY A 127 1.15 1.23 4.34
N LEU A 128 0.31 1.33 5.39
CA LEU A 128 -0.71 2.37 5.50
C LEU A 128 -0.09 3.78 5.45
N GLY A 129 1.02 3.97 6.17
CA GLY A 129 1.74 5.25 6.21
C GLY A 129 2.39 5.59 4.86
N ALA A 130 3.12 4.65 4.28
CA ALA A 130 3.78 4.82 2.98
C ALA A 130 2.76 5.17 1.89
N LEU A 131 1.67 4.40 1.79
CA LEU A 131 0.61 4.66 0.81
C LEU A 131 -0.01 6.04 0.98
N SER A 132 -0.27 6.44 2.23
CA SER A 132 -0.81 7.77 2.53
C SER A 132 0.15 8.89 2.09
N ILE A 133 1.45 8.78 2.39
CA ILE A 133 2.47 9.77 2.01
C ILE A 133 2.60 9.88 0.48
N VAL A 134 2.63 8.75 -0.23
CA VAL A 134 2.73 8.73 -1.70
C VAL A 134 1.51 9.38 -2.35
N ILE A 135 0.30 9.07 -1.88
CA ILE A 135 -0.92 9.68 -2.42
C ILE A 135 -0.96 11.18 -2.14
N LEU A 136 -0.66 11.59 -0.90
CA LEU A 136 -0.68 13.00 -0.53
C LEU A 136 0.37 13.82 -1.32
N SER A 137 1.55 13.26 -1.56
CA SER A 137 2.56 13.89 -2.43
C SER A 137 2.09 13.99 -3.90
N GLY A 138 1.35 13.00 -4.41
CA GLY A 138 0.77 13.07 -5.76
C GLY A 138 -0.30 14.15 -5.88
N ILE A 139 -1.15 14.29 -4.86
CA ILE A 139 -2.14 15.37 -4.76
C ILE A 139 -1.45 16.73 -4.68
N ALA A 140 -0.42 16.87 -3.84
CA ALA A 140 0.34 18.10 -3.70
C ALA A 140 1.01 18.49 -5.03
N TRP A 141 1.62 17.54 -5.73
CA TRP A 141 2.17 17.76 -7.06
C TRP A 141 1.08 18.23 -8.04
N PHE A 142 -0.07 17.56 -8.10
CA PHE A 142 -1.15 17.93 -9.01
C PHE A 142 -1.65 19.36 -8.76
N PHE A 143 -1.83 19.78 -7.51
CA PHE A 143 -2.24 21.15 -7.19
C PHE A 143 -1.18 22.19 -7.58
N LEU A 144 0.10 21.91 -7.34
CA LEU A 144 1.18 22.79 -7.79
C LEU A 144 1.23 22.88 -9.32
N TRP A 145 0.93 21.77 -10.01
CA TRP A 145 0.88 21.74 -11.47
C TRP A 145 -0.29 22.56 -12.02
N LEU A 146 -1.47 22.50 -11.39
CA LEU A 146 -2.63 23.34 -11.73
C LEU A 146 -2.33 24.83 -11.62
N GLN A 147 -1.49 25.21 -10.65
CA GLN A 147 -1.07 26.59 -10.44
C GLN A 147 0.09 27.01 -11.35
N GLN A 148 0.59 26.13 -12.22
CA GLN A 148 1.81 26.33 -13.01
C GLN A 148 3.00 26.78 -12.13
N SER A 149 3.05 26.27 -10.89
CA SER A 149 4.02 26.68 -9.89
C SER A 149 5.44 26.28 -10.31
N PRO A 150 6.46 27.10 -10.03
CA PRO A 150 7.86 26.71 -10.26
C PRO A 150 8.26 25.47 -9.46
N PHE A 151 7.56 25.16 -8.36
CA PHE A 151 7.80 23.99 -7.52
C PHE A 151 7.18 22.68 -8.05
N ALA A 152 6.38 22.73 -9.13
CA ALA A 152 5.67 21.55 -9.64
C ALA A 152 6.63 20.43 -10.08
N LEU A 153 7.76 20.78 -10.70
CA LEU A 153 8.76 19.79 -11.13
C LEU A 153 9.51 19.16 -9.95
N GLU A 154 9.74 19.92 -8.88
CA GLU A 154 10.34 19.40 -7.65
C GLU A 154 9.36 18.47 -6.92
N ALA A 155 8.10 18.89 -6.76
CA ALA A 155 7.04 18.07 -6.17
C ALA A 155 6.85 16.74 -6.92
N ARG A 156 6.93 16.77 -8.26
CA ARG A 156 6.97 15.56 -9.09
C ARG A 156 8.13 14.65 -8.73
N SER A 157 9.33 15.22 -8.61
CA SER A 157 10.54 14.47 -8.27
C SER A 157 10.42 13.82 -6.90
N ILE A 158 9.90 14.55 -5.92
CA ILE A 158 9.62 14.05 -4.56
C ILE A 158 8.60 12.91 -4.63
N HIS A 159 7.47 13.10 -5.31
CA HIS A 159 6.45 12.07 -5.47
C HIS A 159 7.04 10.79 -6.08
N LYS A 160 7.81 10.92 -7.16
CA LYS A 160 8.50 9.80 -7.81
C LYS A 160 9.47 9.09 -6.86
N SER A 161 10.24 9.81 -6.05
CA SER A 161 11.13 9.20 -5.06
C SER A 161 10.35 8.45 -3.98
N LEU A 162 9.20 8.99 -3.56
CA LEU A 162 8.36 8.38 -2.54
C LEU A 162 7.71 7.07 -3.00
N THR A 163 7.47 6.87 -4.31
CA THR A 163 6.89 5.60 -4.82
C THR A 163 7.76 4.38 -4.51
N ILE A 164 9.07 4.57 -4.33
CA ILE A 164 10.00 3.50 -3.92
C ILE A 164 9.56 2.84 -2.60
N LEU A 165 8.95 3.60 -1.69
CA LEU A 165 8.41 3.05 -0.43
C LEU A 165 7.33 1.99 -0.71
N ILE A 166 6.50 2.19 -1.73
CA ILE A 166 5.44 1.27 -2.13
C ILE A 166 6.00 0.04 -2.83
N GLU A 167 6.99 0.22 -3.70
CA GLU A 167 7.65 -0.90 -4.37
C GLU A 167 8.31 -1.84 -3.35
N ILE A 168 9.10 -1.28 -2.42
CA ILE A 168 9.71 -2.04 -1.31
C ILE A 168 8.63 -2.72 -0.47
N TYR A 169 7.54 -2.01 -0.16
CA TYR A 169 6.43 -2.57 0.61
C TYR A 169 5.77 -3.76 -0.10
N ILE A 170 5.51 -3.67 -1.40
CA ILE A 170 4.92 -4.77 -2.19
C ILE A 170 5.83 -6.00 -2.14
N TYR A 171 7.13 -5.83 -2.32
CA TYR A 171 8.07 -6.96 -2.26
C TYR A 171 8.11 -7.58 -0.86
N GLY A 172 8.25 -6.76 0.19
CA GLY A 172 8.33 -7.24 1.57
C GLY A 172 7.02 -7.85 2.07
N HIS A 173 5.95 -7.04 2.11
CA HIS A 173 4.65 -7.45 2.61
C HIS A 173 3.98 -8.50 1.71
N GLY A 174 3.96 -8.26 0.39
CA GLY A 174 3.37 -9.19 -0.58
C GLY A 174 4.11 -10.52 -0.62
N GLY A 175 5.45 -10.49 -0.61
CA GLY A 175 6.29 -11.68 -0.57
C GLY A 175 6.04 -12.53 0.68
N LEU A 176 6.04 -11.91 1.87
CA LEU A 176 5.71 -12.62 3.12
C LEU A 176 4.27 -13.13 3.11
N GLY A 177 3.31 -12.35 2.61
CA GLY A 177 1.92 -12.78 2.46
C GLY A 177 1.77 -14.04 1.60
N ILE A 178 2.53 -14.14 0.50
CA ILE A 178 2.59 -15.33 -0.36
C ILE A 178 3.19 -16.52 0.40
N ILE A 179 4.29 -16.33 1.14
CA ILE A 179 4.92 -17.40 1.94
C ILE A 179 3.92 -17.94 2.98
N HIS A 180 3.26 -17.06 3.74
CA HIS A 180 2.24 -17.45 4.71
C HIS A 180 1.07 -18.20 4.04
N PHE A 181 0.61 -17.74 2.86
CA PHE A 181 -0.44 -18.43 2.10
C PHE A 181 -0.02 -19.85 1.68
N ILE A 182 1.21 -20.03 1.17
CA ILE A 182 1.72 -21.34 0.75
C ILE A 182 1.78 -22.31 1.94
N ILE A 183 2.27 -21.85 3.10
CA ILE A 183 2.36 -22.67 4.32
C ILE A 183 0.97 -23.06 4.81
N TRP A 184 0.05 -22.10 4.90
CA TRP A 184 -1.33 -22.35 5.29
C TRP A 184 -2.01 -23.38 4.37
N LYS A 185 -1.85 -23.22 3.05
CA LYS A 185 -2.45 -24.12 2.06
C LYS A 185 -1.89 -25.55 2.19
N LYS A 186 -0.58 -25.70 2.45
CA LYS A 186 0.03 -27.02 2.71
C LYS A 186 -0.52 -27.65 3.99
N SER A 187 -0.73 -26.86 5.04
CA SER A 187 -1.28 -27.38 6.30
C SER A 187 -2.73 -27.84 6.19
N LYS A 188 -3.55 -27.21 5.32
CA LYS A 188 -4.95 -27.58 5.09
C LYS A 188 -5.13 -28.84 4.23
N ASN A 189 -4.10 -29.19 3.45
CA ASN A 189 -4.10 -30.36 2.57
C ASN A 189 -3.46 -31.61 3.22
N LYS A 190 -2.99 -31.48 4.48
CA LYS A 190 -2.62 -32.61 5.33
C LYS A 190 -3.84 -33.00 6.17
#